data_AF-A0A2E3D9R1-F1
#
_entry.id   AF-A0A2E3D9R1-F1
#
_cell.length_a   1.000
_cell.length_b   1.000
_cell.length_c   1.000
_cell.angle_alpha   90.00
_cell.angle_beta   90.00
_cell.angle_gamma   90.00
#
_symmetry.space_group_name_H-M   'P 1'
#
loop_
_entity.id
_entity.type
_entity.pdbx_description
1 polymer ?
#
loop_
_entity_poly.entity_id
_entity_poly.type
_entity_poly.pdbx_seq_one_letter_code
_entity_poly.pdbx_strand_id
1 'polypeptide(L)'
;MVTFHYNFKITLFSLLCLISFINLGFWQLDRKEEKIALLENDLHFRSQIGSRPEFIDQNRVLSGTPLILQGTFDDRVILLLDNRIHKGVVGFEVHQLFHDESALNFIINRGFIPRGRTRSSPLDIPLMHNEMVSIRGHIYKAPKNPYLRKIEKLNYDFPQIVQSIDINILSNELQLGLFPFVVRLQEDQLGALPRSWVVSNMTPEKHQGYALQWFLMALAVFVAWIFFTFRRTNG
;
A
#
# COMPACT_ATOMS: atom_id res chain seq x y z
N MET A 1 36.95 22.27 -42.73
CA MET A 1 36.44 20.91 -43.07
C MET A 1 35.83 20.26 -41.82
N VAL A 2 34.89 19.32 -41.95
CA VAL A 2 34.46 18.48 -40.81
C VAL A 2 35.38 17.27 -40.77
N THR A 3 36.10 17.07 -39.66
CA THR A 3 37.04 15.95 -39.48
C THR A 3 36.41 14.91 -38.57
N PHE A 4 36.30 13.66 -39.05
CA PHE A 4 35.76 12.55 -38.27
C PHE A 4 36.86 11.97 -37.37
N HIS A 5 36.67 12.04 -36.06
CA HIS A 5 37.60 11.47 -35.07
C HIS A 5 36.94 10.29 -34.35
N TYR A 6 37.15 9.09 -34.87
CA TYR A 6 36.65 7.87 -34.24
C TYR A 6 37.41 7.56 -32.96
N ASN A 7 36.73 7.63 -31.82
CA ASN A 7 37.26 7.19 -30.53
C ASN A 7 36.42 6.04 -29.97
N PHE A 8 36.93 4.82 -30.14
CA PHE A 8 36.24 3.59 -29.72
C PHE A 8 35.82 3.62 -28.25
N LYS A 9 36.65 4.16 -27.34
CA LYS A 9 36.34 4.23 -25.91
C LYS A 9 35.14 5.13 -25.62
N ILE A 10 35.07 6.29 -26.28
CA ILE A 10 33.96 7.24 -26.15
C ILE A 10 32.69 6.62 -26.74
N THR A 11 32.78 6.02 -27.92
CA THR A 11 31.63 5.36 -28.57
C THR A 11 31.06 4.22 -27.71
N LEU A 12 31.92 3.36 -27.15
CA LEU A 12 31.48 2.27 -26.29
C LEU A 12 30.82 2.78 -25.00
N PHE A 13 31.42 3.78 -24.35
CA PHE A 13 30.85 4.39 -23.14
C PHE A 13 29.49 5.05 -23.42
N SER A 14 29.40 5.86 -24.49
CA SER A 14 28.15 6.51 -24.90
C SER A 14 27.06 5.49 -25.23
N LEU A 15 27.41 4.39 -25.91
CA LEU A 15 26.46 3.31 -26.23
C LEU A 15 25.93 2.64 -24.96
N LEU A 16 26.81 2.31 -24.00
CA LEU A 16 26.40 1.72 -22.73
C LEU A 16 25.47 2.65 -21.96
N CYS A 17 25.83 3.93 -21.81
CA CYS A 17 24.98 4.92 -21.15
C CYS A 17 23.61 5.06 -21.85
N LEU A 18 23.60 5.10 -23.18
CA LEU A 18 22.37 5.23 -23.97
C LEU A 18 21.45 4.03 -23.76
N ILE A 19 21.98 2.80 -23.82
CA ILE A 19 21.21 1.58 -23.54
C ILE A 19 20.67 1.60 -22.11
N SER A 20 21.49 1.95 -21.12
CA SER A 20 21.07 2.02 -19.73
C SER A 20 19.96 3.06 -19.50
N PHE A 21 20.11 4.27 -20.02
CA PHE A 21 19.11 5.34 -19.82
C PHE A 21 17.79 5.04 -20.55
N ILE A 22 17.84 4.47 -21.75
CA ILE A 22 16.61 4.05 -22.45
C ILE A 22 15.89 2.95 -21.65
N ASN A 23 16.62 1.92 -21.18
CA ASN A 23 16.04 0.85 -20.37
C ASN A 23 15.44 1.39 -19.06
N LEU A 24 16.12 2.32 -18.39
CA LEU A 24 15.59 2.96 -17.18
C LEU A 24 14.36 3.81 -17.47
N GLY A 25 14.31 4.48 -18.63
CA GLY A 25 13.14 5.23 -19.09
C GLY A 25 11.93 4.32 -19.29
N PHE A 26 12.10 3.20 -20.00
CA PHE A 26 11.03 2.20 -20.16
C PHE A 26 10.60 1.58 -18.84
N TRP A 27 11.55 1.20 -17.98
CA TRP A 27 11.24 0.67 -16.65
C TRP A 27 10.38 1.64 -15.82
N GLN A 28 10.61 2.95 -15.91
CA GLN A 28 9.76 3.94 -15.25
C GLN A 28 8.35 4.02 -15.87
N LEU A 29 8.21 3.85 -17.19
CA LEU A 29 6.91 3.79 -17.85
C LEU A 29 6.13 2.53 -17.46
N ASP A 30 6.78 1.36 -17.39
CA ASP A 30 6.14 0.12 -16.92
C ASP A 30 5.63 0.29 -15.49
N ARG A 31 6.42 0.92 -14.61
CA ARG A 31 6.00 1.24 -13.23
C ARG A 31 4.80 2.18 -13.18
N LYS A 32 4.70 3.13 -14.11
CA LYS A 32 3.53 4.00 -14.24
C LYS A 32 2.29 3.15 -14.57
N GLU A 33 2.37 2.26 -15.56
CA GLU A 33 1.25 1.41 -15.97
C GLU A 33 0.79 0.48 -14.84
N GLU A 34 1.73 -0.14 -14.12
CA GLU A 34 1.42 -0.92 -12.91
C GLU A 34 0.60 -0.10 -11.90
N LYS A 35 0.96 1.18 -11.70
CA LYS A 35 0.24 2.06 -10.76
C LYS A 35 -1.13 2.47 -11.25
N ILE A 36 -1.29 2.70 -12.55
CA ILE A 36 -2.60 3.02 -13.15
C ILE A 36 -3.53 1.83 -12.97
N ALA A 37 -3.08 0.61 -13.31
CA ALA A 37 -3.89 -0.60 -13.16
C ALA A 37 -4.33 -0.85 -11.70
N LEU A 38 -3.47 -0.54 -10.72
CA LEU A 38 -3.85 -0.63 -9.30
C LEU A 38 -4.93 0.39 -8.92
N LEU A 39 -4.85 1.62 -9.44
CA LEU A 39 -5.83 2.67 -9.18
C LEU A 39 -7.18 2.35 -9.84
N GLU A 40 -7.17 1.87 -11.08
CA GLU A 40 -8.37 1.46 -11.80
C GLU A 40 -9.08 0.30 -11.09
N ASN A 41 -8.33 -0.69 -10.62
CA ASN A 41 -8.89 -1.78 -9.82
C ASN A 41 -9.53 -1.27 -8.52
N ASP A 42 -8.86 -0.37 -7.79
CA ASP A 42 -9.41 0.23 -6.56
C ASP A 42 -10.71 1.00 -6.86
N LEU A 43 -10.75 1.81 -7.92
CA LEU A 43 -11.96 2.52 -8.35
C LEU A 43 -13.09 1.55 -8.75
N HIS A 44 -12.76 0.52 -9.53
CA HIS A 44 -13.71 -0.50 -9.96
C HIS A 44 -14.36 -1.19 -8.76
N PHE A 45 -13.57 -1.64 -7.78
CA PHE A 45 -14.11 -2.28 -6.59
C PHE A 45 -14.91 -1.33 -5.70
N ARG A 46 -14.51 -0.06 -5.57
CA ARG A 46 -15.28 0.94 -4.81
C ARG A 46 -16.64 1.25 -5.42
N SER A 47 -16.78 1.07 -6.74
CA SER A 47 -18.05 1.29 -7.45
C SER A 47 -19.03 0.12 -7.34
N GLN A 48 -18.57 -1.04 -6.89
CA GLN A 48 -19.42 -2.23 -6.76
C GLN A 48 -20.20 -2.24 -5.44
N ILE A 49 -21.39 -2.83 -5.47
CA ILE A 49 -22.16 -3.11 -4.26
C ILE A 49 -21.47 -4.24 -3.51
N GLY A 50 -21.20 -4.04 -2.22
CA GLY A 50 -20.59 -5.07 -1.38
C GLY A 50 -21.47 -6.32 -1.25
N SER A 51 -20.83 -7.49 -1.24
CA SER A 51 -21.51 -8.77 -1.01
C SER A 51 -21.51 -9.13 0.47
N ARG A 52 -22.43 -10.00 0.91
CA ARG A 52 -22.35 -10.61 2.25
C ARG A 52 -21.22 -11.65 2.31
N PRO A 53 -20.62 -11.90 3.48
CA PRO A 53 -19.51 -12.85 3.64
C PRO A 53 -19.75 -14.24 3.08
N GLU A 54 -20.97 -14.75 3.22
CA GLU A 54 -21.40 -16.10 2.82
C GLU A 54 -21.20 -16.37 1.32
N PHE A 55 -21.21 -15.31 0.50
CA PHE A 55 -21.07 -15.41 -0.95
C PHE A 55 -19.63 -15.22 -1.43
N ILE A 56 -18.67 -15.02 -0.52
CA ILE A 56 -17.28 -14.77 -0.88
C ILE A 56 -16.48 -16.07 -0.86
N ASP A 57 -15.99 -16.46 -2.04
CA ASP A 57 -14.94 -17.48 -2.15
C ASP A 57 -13.60 -16.90 -1.66
N GLN A 58 -13.21 -17.29 -0.44
CA GLN A 58 -11.99 -16.84 0.22
C GLN A 58 -10.71 -17.16 -0.58
N ASN A 59 -10.74 -18.21 -1.41
CA ASN A 59 -9.58 -18.63 -2.21
C ASN A 59 -9.39 -17.76 -3.46
N ARG A 60 -10.47 -17.15 -3.97
CA ARG A 60 -10.47 -16.37 -5.22
C ARG A 60 -10.68 -14.88 -5.01
N VAL A 61 -11.04 -14.45 -3.80
CA VAL A 61 -11.31 -13.04 -3.50
C VAL A 61 -10.08 -12.17 -3.76
N LEU A 62 -10.28 -10.94 -4.22
CA LEU A 62 -9.20 -10.00 -4.51
C LEU A 62 -9.11 -8.94 -3.41
N SER A 63 -7.94 -8.29 -3.29
CA SER A 63 -7.86 -7.09 -2.44
C SER A 63 -8.68 -5.99 -3.09
N GLY A 64 -9.45 -5.25 -2.29
CA GLY A 64 -10.39 -4.24 -2.75
C GLY A 64 -11.82 -4.73 -2.83
N THR A 65 -12.08 -6.05 -2.89
CA THR A 65 -13.45 -6.59 -3.00
C THR A 65 -14.36 -6.02 -1.90
N PRO A 66 -15.48 -5.36 -2.25
CA PRO A 66 -16.37 -4.74 -1.27
C PRO A 66 -17.21 -5.78 -0.54
N LEU A 67 -17.49 -5.49 0.72
CA LEU A 67 -18.18 -6.36 1.67
C LEU A 67 -19.19 -5.55 2.49
N ILE A 68 -20.34 -6.14 2.78
CA ILE A 68 -21.30 -5.63 3.75
C ILE A 68 -21.32 -6.60 4.92
N LEU A 69 -21.06 -6.09 6.12
CA LEU A 69 -21.12 -6.82 7.38
C LEU A 69 -22.27 -6.30 8.23
N GLN A 70 -22.84 -7.19 9.03
CA GLN A 70 -23.90 -6.87 9.97
C GLN A 70 -23.65 -7.61 11.28
N GLY A 71 -23.51 -6.87 12.37
CA GLY A 71 -23.02 -7.46 13.61
C GLY A 71 -22.53 -6.43 14.62
N THR A 72 -21.66 -6.85 15.53
CA THR A 72 -21.20 -6.01 16.65
C THR A 72 -19.68 -5.93 16.69
N PHE A 73 -19.15 -4.77 17.06
CA PHE A 73 -17.75 -4.64 17.42
C PHE A 73 -17.53 -5.21 18.82
N ASP A 74 -16.43 -5.92 19.02
CA ASP A 74 -15.97 -6.34 20.35
C ASP A 74 -15.11 -5.23 20.96
N ASP A 75 -15.61 -4.59 22.02
CA ASP A 75 -14.90 -3.50 22.71
C ASP A 75 -13.67 -3.96 23.51
N ARG A 76 -13.41 -5.26 23.65
CA ARG A 76 -12.25 -5.82 24.37
C ARG A 76 -11.06 -6.04 23.44
N VAL A 77 -11.26 -6.59 22.25
CA VAL A 77 -10.15 -6.99 21.37
C VAL A 77 -9.82 -5.87 20.38
N ILE A 78 -8.90 -5.00 20.82
CA ILE A 78 -8.40 -3.86 20.03
C ILE A 78 -6.88 -3.98 19.83
N LEU A 79 -6.45 -4.05 18.58
CA LEU A 79 -5.05 -4.10 18.16
C LEU A 79 -4.63 -2.76 17.55
N LEU A 80 -3.49 -2.24 18.00
CA LEU A 80 -2.91 -1.00 17.54
C LEU A 80 -1.67 -1.30 16.70
N LEU A 81 -1.83 -1.25 15.39
CA LEU A 81 -0.76 -1.53 14.46
C LEU A 81 0.19 -0.32 14.39
N ASP A 82 1.41 -0.52 14.88
CA ASP A 82 2.40 0.53 15.15
C ASP A 82 3.08 1.10 13.90
N ASN A 83 3.78 2.22 14.09
CA ASN A 83 4.60 2.92 13.10
C ASN A 83 3.85 3.28 11.82
N ARG A 84 2.59 3.70 11.97
CA ARG A 84 1.78 4.21 10.88
C ARG A 84 1.94 5.72 10.79
N ILE A 85 1.94 6.23 9.57
CA ILE A 85 2.05 7.66 9.30
C ILE A 85 0.80 8.08 8.56
N HIS A 86 0.08 9.05 9.12
CA HIS A 86 -1.06 9.69 8.47
C HIS A 86 -0.85 11.20 8.45
N LYS A 87 -0.85 11.79 7.25
CA LYS A 87 -0.64 13.24 7.04
C LYS A 87 0.58 13.81 7.81
N GLY A 88 1.69 13.06 7.82
CA GLY A 88 2.94 13.46 8.49
C GLY A 88 2.98 13.20 10.00
N VAL A 89 1.91 12.69 10.59
CA VAL A 89 1.83 12.36 12.02
C VAL A 89 2.03 10.86 12.22
N VAL A 90 2.89 10.49 13.16
CA VAL A 90 3.13 9.09 13.55
C VAL A 90 2.04 8.64 14.53
N GLY A 91 1.55 7.42 14.36
CA GLY A 91 0.48 6.86 15.16
C GLY A 91 0.25 5.39 14.89
N PHE A 92 -0.98 4.97 15.15
CA PHE A 92 -1.41 3.58 15.06
C PHE A 92 -2.56 3.45 14.08
N GLU A 93 -2.63 2.34 13.36
CA GLU A 93 -3.90 1.89 12.80
C GLU A 93 -4.67 1.10 13.84
N VAL A 94 -5.97 1.38 14.00
CA VAL A 94 -6.86 0.70 14.94
C VAL A 94 -7.53 -0.46 14.23
N HIS A 95 -7.28 -1.66 14.72
CA HIS A 95 -7.87 -2.91 14.24
C HIS A 95 -8.68 -3.53 15.35
N GLN A 96 -9.97 -3.73 15.13
CA GLN A 96 -10.89 -4.20 16.16
C GLN A 96 -11.62 -5.45 15.70
N LEU A 97 -11.83 -6.39 16.62
CA LEU A 97 -12.61 -7.59 16.34
C LEU A 97 -14.09 -7.22 16.12
N PHE A 98 -14.71 -7.90 15.16
CA PHE A 98 -16.12 -7.74 14.81
C PHE A 98 -16.75 -9.11 14.65
N HIS A 99 -17.88 -9.31 15.32
CA HIS A 99 -18.71 -10.50 15.24
C HIS A 99 -19.83 -10.26 14.24
N ASP A 100 -19.83 -11.00 13.14
CA ASP A 100 -20.86 -10.90 12.11
C ASP A 100 -22.01 -11.91 12.35
N GLU A 101 -23.21 -11.56 11.91
CA GLU A 101 -24.40 -12.43 11.97
C GLU A 101 -24.21 -13.76 11.23
N SER A 102 -23.32 -13.84 10.24
CA SER A 102 -22.95 -15.10 9.55
C SER A 102 -22.13 -16.07 10.41
N ALA A 103 -21.93 -15.78 11.69
CA ALA A 103 -21.07 -16.49 12.64
C ALA A 103 -19.57 -16.45 12.30
N LEU A 104 -19.19 -15.67 11.28
CA LEU A 104 -17.79 -15.36 10.98
C LEU A 104 -17.33 -14.16 11.81
N ASN A 105 -16.03 -14.14 12.12
CA ASN A 105 -15.40 -13.06 12.85
C ASN A 105 -14.40 -12.34 11.97
N PHE A 106 -14.32 -11.01 12.09
CA PHE A 106 -13.48 -10.18 11.24
C PHE A 106 -12.59 -9.28 12.08
N ILE A 107 -11.39 -9.01 11.57
CA ILE A 107 -10.57 -7.91 12.07
C ILE A 107 -10.83 -6.70 11.18
N ILE A 108 -11.45 -5.66 11.75
CA ILE A 108 -11.83 -4.44 11.06
C ILE A 108 -10.78 -3.36 11.31
N ASN A 109 -10.12 -2.91 10.25
CA ASN A 109 -9.31 -1.70 10.26
C ASN A 109 -10.24 -0.48 10.21
N ARG A 110 -10.36 0.20 11.36
CA ARG A 110 -11.22 1.38 11.56
C ARG A 110 -10.56 2.66 11.03
N GLY A 111 -9.24 2.73 11.03
CA GLY A 111 -8.47 3.88 10.56
C GLY A 111 -7.30 4.18 11.49
N PHE A 112 -6.94 5.45 11.63
CA PHE A 112 -5.72 5.92 12.29
C PHE A 112 -6.01 6.77 13.53
N ILE A 113 -5.19 6.58 14.56
CA ILE A 113 -5.12 7.46 15.73
C ILE A 113 -3.67 7.94 15.93
N PRO A 114 -3.45 9.24 16.16
CA PRO A 114 -2.11 9.78 16.42
C PRO A 114 -1.57 9.23 17.74
N ARG A 115 -0.25 8.97 17.79
CA ARG A 115 0.42 8.58 19.02
C ARG A 115 0.50 9.78 19.97
N GLY A 116 0.35 9.53 21.27
CA GLY A 116 0.65 10.53 22.30
C GLY A 116 2.14 10.85 22.43
N ARG A 117 2.51 11.54 23.52
CA ARG A 117 3.91 11.93 23.79
C ARG A 117 4.85 10.72 23.89
N THR A 118 4.35 9.64 24.46
CA THR A 118 5.05 8.35 24.57
C THR A 118 4.25 7.26 23.88
N ARG A 119 4.90 6.13 23.59
CA ARG A 119 4.26 4.96 22.98
C ARG A 119 3.12 4.39 23.83
N SER A 120 3.22 4.50 25.15
CA SER A 120 2.23 4.01 26.12
C SER A 120 1.31 5.11 26.66
N SER A 121 1.28 6.28 26.02
CA SER A 121 0.34 7.34 26.42
C SER A 121 -1.10 6.86 26.23
N PRO A 122 -2.04 7.23 27.11
CA PRO A 122 -3.45 6.95 26.90
C PRO A 122 -3.92 7.46 25.54
N LEU A 123 -4.68 6.63 24.83
CA LEU A 123 -5.26 6.95 23.54
C LEU A 123 -6.78 7.02 23.71
N ASP A 124 -7.38 8.02 23.09
CA ASP A 124 -8.83 8.15 23.03
C ASP A 124 -9.35 7.37 21.81
N ILE A 125 -9.72 6.10 22.03
CA ILE A 125 -10.28 5.23 21.01
C ILE A 125 -11.80 5.23 21.19
N PRO A 126 -12.58 5.77 20.23
CA PRO A 126 -14.04 5.78 20.35
C PRO A 126 -14.61 4.37 20.48
N LEU A 127 -15.33 4.13 21.57
CA LEU A 127 -16.03 2.87 21.85
C LEU A 127 -17.22 2.68 20.92
N MET A 128 -17.52 1.42 20.60
CA MET A 128 -18.63 1.05 19.72
C MET A 128 -19.85 0.53 20.49
N HIS A 129 -19.75 0.45 21.83
CA HIS A 129 -20.84 0.14 22.76
C HIS A 129 -21.52 -1.22 22.50
N ASN A 130 -20.85 -2.12 21.78
CA ASN A 130 -21.38 -3.41 21.33
C ASN A 130 -22.77 -3.35 20.66
N GLU A 131 -23.09 -2.24 19.98
CA GLU A 131 -24.37 -2.10 19.28
C GLU A 131 -24.35 -2.86 17.94
N MET A 132 -25.53 -3.36 17.53
CA MET A 132 -25.69 -4.02 16.24
C MET A 132 -25.68 -2.97 15.12
N VAL A 133 -24.72 -3.10 14.21
CA VAL A 133 -24.44 -2.14 13.15
C VAL A 133 -24.29 -2.84 11.81
N SER A 134 -24.72 -2.14 10.75
CA SER A 134 -24.40 -2.53 9.38
C SER A 134 -23.25 -1.67 8.88
N ILE A 135 -22.13 -2.29 8.53
CA ILE A 135 -20.93 -1.61 8.07
C ILE A 135 -20.53 -2.08 6.68
N ARG A 136 -20.07 -1.14 5.86
CA ARG A 136 -19.45 -1.41 4.56
C ARG A 136 -17.94 -1.33 4.68
N GLY A 137 -17.25 -2.20 3.97
CA GLY A 137 -15.79 -2.17 3.88
C GLY A 137 -15.28 -2.90 2.66
N HIS A 138 -13.96 -3.05 2.57
CA HIS A 138 -13.34 -3.86 1.53
C HIS A 138 -12.24 -4.75 2.09
N ILE A 139 -12.06 -5.90 1.47
CA ILE A 139 -11.04 -6.86 1.84
C ILE A 139 -9.66 -6.29 1.53
N TYR A 140 -8.75 -6.36 2.50
CA TYR A 140 -7.35 -5.98 2.33
C TYR A 140 -6.43 -7.19 2.42
N LYS A 141 -5.81 -7.54 1.29
CA LYS A 141 -4.74 -8.55 1.26
C LYS A 141 -3.40 -7.86 1.40
N ALA A 142 -2.80 -7.97 2.59
CA ALA A 142 -1.45 -7.46 2.81
C ALA A 142 -0.46 -8.20 1.89
N PRO A 143 0.45 -7.50 1.18
CA PRO A 143 1.50 -8.14 0.42
C PRO A 143 2.40 -8.95 1.37
N LYS A 144 2.76 -10.18 0.97
CA LYS A 144 3.66 -11.03 1.74
C LYS A 144 5.01 -10.34 1.88
N ASN A 145 5.37 -9.92 3.08
CA ASN A 145 6.68 -9.35 3.37
C ASN A 145 7.50 -10.35 4.19
N PRO A 146 8.47 -11.05 3.57
CA PRO A 146 9.27 -12.07 4.25
C PRO A 146 10.20 -11.49 5.35
N TYR A 147 10.36 -10.17 5.40
CA TYR A 147 11.20 -9.47 6.38
C TYR A 147 10.44 -8.95 7.60
N LEU A 148 9.11 -9.07 7.65
CA LEU A 148 8.36 -8.76 8.87
C LEU A 148 8.78 -9.76 9.95
N ARG A 149 9.56 -9.27 10.91
CA ARG A 149 10.10 -10.03 12.05
C ARG A 149 8.96 -10.53 12.94
N LYS A 150 9.13 -11.78 13.40
CA LYS A 150 8.43 -12.50 14.49
C LYS A 150 7.12 -11.86 14.98
N ILE A 151 6.05 -12.60 14.76
CA ILE A 151 4.75 -12.36 15.36
C ILE A 151 4.91 -12.29 16.89
N GLU A 152 4.50 -11.14 17.45
CA GLU A 152 4.42 -10.96 18.90
C GLU A 152 3.20 -11.72 19.41
N LYS A 153 3.38 -12.56 20.44
CA LYS A 153 2.25 -13.23 21.10
C LYS A 153 1.28 -12.18 21.65
N LEU A 154 0.00 -12.52 21.67
CA LEU A 154 -0.97 -11.69 22.38
C LEU A 154 -0.66 -11.78 23.88
N ASN A 155 -0.56 -10.63 24.54
CA ASN A 155 -0.46 -10.56 25.99
C ASN A 155 -1.84 -10.42 26.65
N TYR A 156 -2.90 -10.32 25.84
CA TYR A 156 -4.30 -10.15 26.24
C TYR A 156 -4.56 -8.89 27.08
N ASP A 157 -3.63 -7.91 27.02
CA ASP A 157 -3.77 -6.59 27.63
C ASP A 157 -4.14 -5.58 26.53
N PHE A 158 -5.44 -5.40 26.33
CA PHE A 158 -5.99 -4.59 25.26
C PHE A 158 -6.32 -3.15 25.73
N PRO A 159 -6.16 -2.13 24.88
CA PRO A 159 -5.68 -2.20 23.50
C PRO A 159 -4.19 -2.55 23.40
N GLN A 160 -3.85 -3.56 22.59
CA GLN A 160 -2.49 -4.09 22.48
C GLN A 160 -1.77 -3.51 21.24
N ILE A 161 -0.56 -2.99 21.42
CA ILE A 161 0.29 -2.53 20.32
C ILE A 161 0.96 -3.73 19.65
N VAL A 162 0.87 -3.79 18.32
CA VAL A 162 1.46 -4.87 17.49
C VAL A 162 2.22 -4.30 16.30
N GLN A 163 3.27 -5.00 15.84
CA GLN A 163 4.05 -4.58 14.66
C GLN A 163 3.46 -5.09 13.34
N SER A 164 2.69 -6.17 13.40
CA SER A 164 2.10 -6.83 12.23
C SER A 164 0.78 -7.49 12.60
N ILE A 165 -0.11 -7.64 11.62
CA ILE A 165 -1.36 -8.39 11.75
C ILE A 165 -1.28 -9.62 10.84
N ASP A 166 -1.25 -10.79 11.47
CA ASP A 166 -1.39 -12.08 10.81
C ASP A 166 -2.66 -12.74 11.33
N ILE A 167 -3.64 -12.89 10.45
CA ILE A 167 -4.98 -13.36 10.81
C ILE A 167 -4.96 -14.83 11.26
N ASN A 168 -4.10 -15.67 10.67
CA ASN A 168 -4.04 -17.08 11.04
C ASN A 168 -3.52 -17.22 12.47
N ILE A 169 -2.56 -16.38 12.85
CA ILE A 169 -1.99 -16.43 14.20
C ILE A 169 -2.95 -15.79 15.20
N LEU A 170 -3.58 -14.67 14.86
CA LEU A 170 -4.65 -14.10 15.70
C LEU A 170 -5.80 -15.09 15.91
N SER A 171 -6.18 -15.85 14.87
CA SER A 171 -7.21 -16.88 14.98
C SER A 171 -6.83 -17.97 15.98
N ASN A 172 -5.56 -18.43 15.95
CA ASN A 172 -5.04 -19.41 16.90
C ASN A 172 -4.92 -18.86 18.33
N GLU A 173 -4.39 -17.65 18.50
CA GLU A 173 -4.19 -17.03 19.82
C GLU A 173 -5.52 -16.64 20.47
N LEU A 174 -6.48 -16.13 19.70
CA LEU A 174 -7.82 -15.80 20.22
C LEU A 174 -8.72 -17.04 20.35
N GLN A 175 -8.32 -18.19 19.80
CA GLN A 175 -9.15 -19.40 19.70
C GLN A 175 -10.51 -19.13 19.02
N LEU A 176 -10.50 -18.27 18.01
CA LEU A 176 -11.68 -17.83 17.27
C LEU A 176 -11.47 -18.01 15.77
N GLY A 177 -12.49 -18.50 15.07
CA GLY A 177 -12.46 -18.59 13.61
C GLY A 177 -12.55 -17.20 12.99
N LEU A 178 -11.42 -16.68 12.50
CA LEU A 178 -11.35 -15.38 11.83
C LEU A 178 -11.41 -15.56 10.31
N PHE A 179 -12.13 -14.68 9.64
CA PHE A 179 -12.05 -14.52 8.19
C PHE A 179 -10.62 -14.15 7.80
N PRO A 180 -9.97 -14.83 6.83
CA PRO A 180 -8.51 -14.84 6.65
C PRO A 180 -7.88 -13.52 6.16
N PHE A 181 -8.64 -12.43 6.08
CA PHE A 181 -8.19 -11.13 5.62
C PHE A 181 -8.75 -10.00 6.52
N VAL A 182 -7.97 -8.93 6.65
CA VAL A 182 -8.44 -7.69 7.31
C VAL A 182 -9.49 -7.02 6.43
N VAL A 183 -10.55 -6.50 7.03
CA VAL A 183 -11.53 -5.66 6.35
C VAL A 183 -11.26 -4.20 6.68
N ARG A 184 -11.13 -3.39 5.64
CA ARG A 184 -10.95 -1.94 5.73
C ARG A 184 -12.32 -1.29 5.67
N LEU A 185 -12.74 -0.67 6.77
CA LEU A 185 -14.05 -0.03 6.93
C LEU A 185 -14.30 1.07 5.87
N GLN A 186 -15.50 1.48 5.51
CA GLN A 186 -15.70 2.66 4.64
C GLN A 186 -15.71 3.98 5.46
N GLU A 187 -15.47 5.15 4.84
CA GLU A 187 -15.12 6.39 5.57
C GLU A 187 -16.35 7.04 6.20
N ASP A 188 -17.51 6.79 5.59
CA ASP A 188 -18.84 7.20 6.00
C ASP A 188 -19.49 6.22 7.00
N GLN A 189 -18.78 5.22 7.49
CA GLN A 189 -19.34 4.21 8.40
C GLN A 189 -19.17 4.61 9.87
N LEU A 190 -20.08 4.09 10.70
CA LEU A 190 -19.95 4.21 12.14
C LEU A 190 -18.64 3.57 12.61
N GLY A 191 -17.91 4.28 13.47
CA GLY A 191 -16.63 3.83 14.00
C GLY A 191 -15.44 4.06 13.07
N ALA A 192 -15.63 4.65 11.89
CA ALA A 192 -14.53 5.05 11.02
C ALA A 192 -13.68 6.15 11.67
N LEU A 193 -12.36 5.96 11.60
CA LEU A 193 -11.35 6.90 12.08
C LEU A 193 -10.63 7.53 10.88
N PRO A 194 -9.95 8.68 11.05
CA PRO A 194 -9.18 9.31 9.98
C PRO A 194 -8.25 8.31 9.31
N ARG A 195 -8.12 8.33 7.98
CA ARG A 195 -7.25 7.38 7.28
C ARG A 195 -6.81 7.90 5.93
N SER A 196 -5.71 7.35 5.43
CA SER A 196 -5.25 7.56 4.07
C SER A 196 -4.66 6.25 3.58
N TRP A 197 -5.50 5.39 3.02
CA TRP A 197 -5.03 4.19 2.36
C TRP A 197 -4.45 4.59 1.02
N VAL A 198 -3.22 5.08 1.08
CA VAL A 198 -2.49 5.49 -0.10
C VAL A 198 -2.16 4.22 -0.89
N VAL A 199 -2.82 4.05 -2.04
CA VAL A 199 -2.57 2.90 -2.95
C VAL A 199 -1.10 2.91 -3.42
N SER A 200 -0.46 4.08 -3.48
CA SER A 200 1.00 4.20 -3.60
C SER A 200 1.55 5.57 -3.19
N ASN A 201 2.70 5.59 -2.52
CA ASN A 201 3.37 6.83 -2.08
C ASN A 201 3.97 7.66 -3.24
N MET A 202 3.94 7.14 -4.46
CA MET A 202 4.51 7.76 -5.65
C MET A 202 3.49 7.69 -6.78
N THR A 203 3.06 8.85 -7.27
CA THR A 203 1.99 8.94 -8.26
C THR A 203 2.50 8.55 -9.66
N PRO A 204 1.61 8.08 -10.56
CA PRO A 204 1.96 7.76 -11.95
C PRO A 204 2.70 8.91 -12.67
N GLU A 205 2.36 10.16 -12.37
CA GLU A 205 2.96 11.35 -13.00
C GLU A 205 4.43 11.52 -12.59
N LYS A 206 4.80 11.14 -11.36
CA LYS A 206 6.20 11.17 -10.93
C LYS A 206 7.03 10.16 -11.72
N HIS A 207 6.52 8.95 -11.92
CA HIS A 207 7.17 7.94 -12.76
C HIS A 207 7.35 8.44 -14.20
N GLN A 208 6.36 9.13 -14.76
CA GLN A 208 6.48 9.77 -16.08
C GLN A 208 7.55 10.86 -16.11
N GLY A 209 7.64 11.70 -15.07
CA GLY A 209 8.69 12.72 -14.95
C GLY A 209 10.10 12.12 -14.92
N TYR A 210 10.29 11.03 -14.17
CA TYR A 210 11.57 10.31 -14.16
C TYR A 210 11.87 9.63 -15.51
N ALA A 211 10.88 9.06 -16.19
CA ALA A 211 11.06 8.52 -17.53
C ALA A 211 11.58 9.59 -18.51
N LEU A 212 10.98 10.78 -18.49
CA LEU A 212 11.43 11.91 -19.31
C LEU A 212 12.87 12.32 -18.97
N GLN A 213 13.25 12.37 -17.69
CA GLN A 213 14.63 12.66 -17.27
C GLN A 213 15.62 11.66 -17.88
N TRP A 214 15.31 10.36 -17.81
CA TRP A 214 16.17 9.32 -18.40
C TRP A 214 16.30 9.46 -19.91
N PHE A 215 15.20 9.73 -20.62
CA PHE A 215 15.25 9.95 -22.07
C PHE A 215 16.02 11.23 -22.46
N LEU A 216 15.89 12.32 -21.69
CA LEU A 216 16.67 13.54 -21.90
C LEU A 216 18.17 13.31 -21.66
N MET A 217 18.54 12.52 -20.67
CA MET A 217 19.93 12.11 -20.45
C MET A 217 20.46 11.25 -21.61
N ALA A 218 19.66 10.31 -22.12
CA ALA A 218 20.01 9.54 -23.30
C ALA A 218 20.24 10.45 -24.53
N LEU A 219 19.35 11.42 -24.74
CA LEU A 219 19.47 12.41 -25.81
C LEU A 219 20.74 13.28 -25.65
N ALA A 220 21.03 13.75 -24.44
CA ALA A 220 22.22 14.55 -24.16
C ALA A 220 23.51 13.78 -24.46
N VAL A 221 23.58 12.50 -24.05
CA VAL A 221 24.72 11.61 -24.36
C VAL A 221 24.85 11.40 -25.87
N PHE A 222 23.73 11.20 -26.57
CA PHE A 222 23.73 11.04 -28.02
C PHE A 222 24.24 12.29 -28.76
N VAL A 223 23.76 13.48 -28.38
CA VAL A 223 24.20 14.76 -28.95
C VAL A 223 25.68 15.03 -28.64
N ALA A 224 26.12 14.78 -27.41
CA ALA A 224 27.52 14.91 -27.03
C ALA A 224 28.41 13.96 -27.85
N TRP A 225 27.98 12.71 -28.03
CA TRP A 225 28.70 11.74 -28.86
C TRP A 225 28.84 12.22 -30.32
N ILE A 226 27.78 12.74 -30.94
CA ILE A 226 27.85 13.35 -32.28
C ILE A 226 28.84 14.50 -32.31
N PHE A 227 28.75 15.44 -31.36
CA PHE A 227 29.61 16.62 -31.32
C PHE A 227 31.11 16.26 -31.20
N PHE A 228 31.44 15.31 -30.32
CA PHE A 228 32.82 14.86 -30.15
C PHE A 228 33.33 14.03 -31.33
N THR A 229 32.44 13.33 -32.03
CA THR A 229 32.79 12.53 -33.23
C THR A 229 33.01 13.41 -34.46
N PHE A 230 32.23 14.48 -34.62
CA PHE A 230 32.21 15.34 -35.82
C PHE A 230 32.79 16.74 -35.60
N ARG A 231 33.72 16.91 -34.66
CA ARG A 231 34.26 18.21 -34.28
C ARG A 231 34.83 18.95 -35.51
N ARG A 232 34.33 20.15 -35.80
CA ARG A 232 34.90 21.06 -36.82
C ARG A 232 36.29 21.48 -36.37
N THR A 233 37.29 21.20 -37.20
CA THR A 233 38.60 21.84 -37.10
C THR A 233 38.42 23.30 -37.53
N ASN A 234 38.62 24.24 -36.61
CA ASN A 234 38.77 25.66 -36.96
C ASN A 234 40.15 25.80 -37.63
N GLY A 235 40.15 25.74 -38.95
CA GLY A 235 41.28 26.01 -39.84
C GLY A 235 40.75 26.66 -41.09
#